data_AF-A0A9D8TFE8-F1
#
_entry.id   AF-A0A9D8TFE8-F1
#
_cell.length_a   1.000
_cell.length_b   1.000
_cell.length_c   1.000
_cell.angle_alpha   90.00
_cell.angle_beta   90.00
_cell.angle_gamma   90.00
#
_symmetry.space_group_name_H-M   'P 1'
#
loop_
_entity.id
_entity.type
_entity.pdbx_description
1 polymer ?
#
loop_
_entity_poly.entity_id
_entity_poly.type
_entity_poly.pdbx_seq_one_letter_code
_entity_poly.pdbx_strand_id
1 'polypeptide(L)'
;MIKVYVMATCPDCTQVKAEAANDPRFELIDLGEHVKHLKAFLKLRDTHPAFDKVKARGNIGLPCFVMEDGSIDFSWQRVKQRMEGTAWTPTKEASIPTDKTQA
;
A
#
# COMPACT_ATOMS: atom_id res chain seq x y z
N MET A 1 12.66 3.78 -4.26
CA MET A 1 11.50 4.07 -3.38
C MET A 1 10.30 3.30 -3.89
N ILE A 2 9.68 2.48 -3.05
CA ILE A 2 8.42 1.79 -3.35
C ILE A 2 7.27 2.77 -3.12
N LYS A 3 6.42 2.98 -4.13
CA LYS A 3 5.26 3.87 -3.99
C LYS A 3 4.05 3.06 -3.55
N VAL A 4 3.32 3.57 -2.57
CA VAL A 4 2.13 2.90 -2.05
C VAL A 4 0.95 3.84 -2.16
N TYR A 5 0.07 3.57 -3.13
CA TYR A 5 -1.19 4.30 -3.24
C TYR A 5 -2.20 3.75 -2.24
N VAL A 6 -2.72 4.66 -1.42
CA VAL A 6 -3.65 4.36 -0.33
C VAL A 6 -4.80 5.37 -0.35
N MET A 7 -5.85 5.09 0.41
CA MET A 7 -6.91 6.05 0.68
C MET A 7 -7.38 5.90 2.12
N ALA A 8 -7.60 7.01 2.82
CA ALA A 8 -8.05 6.98 4.22
C ALA A 8 -9.36 6.20 4.45
N THR A 9 -10.26 6.19 3.46
CA THR A 9 -11.54 5.49 3.52
C THR A 9 -11.47 4.01 3.10
N CYS A 10 -10.29 3.49 2.78
CA CYS A 10 -10.10 2.08 2.41
C CYS A 10 -9.66 1.26 3.65
N PRO A 11 -10.48 0.30 4.14
CA PRO A 11 -10.15 -0.49 5.32
C PRO A 11 -8.82 -1.25 5.19
N ASP A 12 -8.55 -1.81 4.01
CA ASP A 12 -7.33 -2.57 3.72
C ASP A 12 -6.07 -1.68 3.71
N CYS A 13 -6.22 -0.37 3.50
CA CYS A 13 -5.11 0.57 3.55
C CYS A 13 -4.68 0.94 4.97
N THR A 14 -5.55 0.77 5.97
CA THR A 14 -5.26 1.18 7.36
C THR A 14 -4.03 0.47 7.92
N GLN A 15 -3.98 -0.86 7.76
CA GLN A 15 -2.85 -1.66 8.20
C GLN A 15 -1.56 -1.29 7.46
N VAL A 16 -1.65 -1.10 6.13
CA VAL A 16 -0.49 -0.76 5.30
C VAL A 16 0.08 0.60 5.69
N LYS A 17 -0.77 1.60 5.94
CA LYS A 17 -0.33 2.91 6.42
C LYS A 17 0.42 2.77 7.75
N ALA A 18 -0.11 2.02 8.71
CA ALA A 18 0.53 1.84 10.02
C ALA A 18 1.90 1.15 9.91
N GLU A 19 2.00 0.08 9.13
CA GLU A 19 3.24 -0.70 9.00
C GLU A 19 4.30 -0.01 8.12
N ALA A 20 3.90 0.79 7.12
CA ALA A 20 4.83 1.42 6.19
C ALA A 20 5.18 2.89 6.53
N ALA A 21 4.44 3.56 7.43
CA ALA A 21 4.62 4.99 7.71
C ALA A 21 6.03 5.36 8.22
N ASN A 22 6.68 4.45 8.95
CA ASN A 22 7.99 4.70 9.56
C ASN A 22 9.14 4.05 8.77
N ASP A 23 8.87 3.52 7.59
CA ASP A 23 9.88 2.85 6.78
C ASP A 23 10.25 3.73 5.57
N PRO A 24 11.50 4.22 5.50
CA PRO A 24 11.94 5.17 4.49
C PRO A 24 12.01 4.59 3.08
N ARG A 25 11.75 3.29 2.90
CA ARG A 25 11.69 2.66 1.58
C ARG A 25 10.33 2.83 0.92
N PHE A 26 9.30 3.24 1.67
CA PHE A 26 7.95 3.44 1.18
C PHE A 26 7.59 4.93 1.11
N GLU A 27 6.98 5.31 0.00
CA GLU A 27 6.32 6.59 -0.19
C GLU A 27 4.81 6.35 -0.16
N LEU A 28 4.15 6.71 0.95
CA LEU A 28 2.69 6.65 1.08
C LEU A 28 2.06 7.82 0.31
N ILE A 29 1.18 7.50 -0.64
CA ILE A 29 0.47 8.49 -1.47
C ILE A 29 -1.03 8.33 -1.22
N ASP A 30 -1.63 9.25 -0.48
CA ASP A 30 -3.08 9.26 -0.26
C ASP A 30 -3.83 9.85 -1.46
N LEU A 31 -4.64 9.03 -2.11
CA LEU A 31 -5.46 9.44 -3.26
C LEU A 31 -6.56 10.43 -2.89
N GLY A 32 -7.02 10.41 -1.64
CA GLY A 32 -8.06 11.31 -1.12
C GLY A 32 -7.54 12.70 -0.76
N GLU A 33 -6.22 12.88 -0.62
CA GLU A 33 -5.63 14.15 -0.18
C GLU A 33 -5.64 15.21 -1.29
N HIS A 34 -5.38 14.83 -2.55
CA HIS A 34 -5.35 15.77 -3.66
C HIS A 34 -5.59 15.09 -5.02
N VAL A 35 -6.35 15.75 -5.89
CA VAL A 35 -6.65 15.27 -7.26
C VAL A 35 -5.41 14.94 -8.12
N LYS A 36 -4.23 15.49 -7.80
CA LYS A 36 -2.97 15.19 -8.52
C LYS A 36 -2.55 13.73 -8.30
N HIS A 37 -2.76 13.20 -7.09
CA HIS A 37 -2.47 11.82 -6.72
C HIS A 37 -3.46 10.88 -7.40
N LEU A 38 -4.76 11.23 -7.35
CA LEU A 38 -5.79 10.48 -8.06
C LEU A 38 -5.52 10.44 -9.57
N LYS A 39 -5.18 11.58 -10.20
CA LYS A 39 -4.85 11.63 -11.63
C LYS A 39 -3.64 10.75 -11.97
N ALA A 40 -2.59 10.78 -11.16
CA ALA A 40 -1.42 9.93 -11.36
C ALA A 40 -1.78 8.44 -11.23
N PHE A 41 -2.60 8.08 -10.24
CA PHE A 41 -3.05 6.70 -10.03
C PHE A 41 -3.98 6.22 -11.14
N LEU A 42 -4.93 7.03 -11.59
CA LEU A 42 -5.81 6.68 -12.71
C LEU A 42 -5.01 6.40 -13.98
N LYS A 43 -4.01 7.23 -14.28
CA LYS A 43 -3.11 6.97 -15.41
C LYS A 43 -2.43 5.61 -15.28
N LEU A 44 -1.87 5.29 -14.11
CA LEU A 44 -1.24 4.00 -13.85
C LEU A 44 -2.24 2.82 -13.98
N ARG A 45 -3.40 2.94 -13.34
CA ARG A 45 -4.47 1.94 -13.31
C ARG A 45 -4.99 1.61 -14.70
N ASP A 46 -5.14 2.63 -15.52
CA ASP A 46 -5.76 2.48 -16.83
C ASP A 46 -4.76 1.94 -17.87
N THR A 47 -3.44 2.17 -17.68
CA THR A 47 -2.40 1.71 -18.62
C THR A 47 -1.66 0.43 -18.22
N HIS A 48 -1.55 0.10 -16.93
CA HIS A 48 -0.71 -1.02 -16.49
C HIS A 48 -1.49 -2.36 -16.46
N PRO A 49 -0.98 -3.44 -17.11
CA PRO A 49 -1.72 -4.70 -17.30
C PRO A 49 -2.07 -5.43 -15.99
N ALA A 50 -1.32 -5.19 -14.90
CA ALA A 50 -1.65 -5.75 -13.58
C ALA A 50 -3.08 -5.40 -13.11
N PHE A 51 -3.66 -4.29 -13.60
CA PHE A 51 -5.00 -3.87 -13.24
C PHE A 51 -6.10 -4.51 -14.08
N ASP A 52 -5.80 -5.27 -15.12
CA ASP A 52 -6.85 -5.78 -16.02
C ASP A 52 -7.82 -6.70 -15.30
N LYS A 53 -7.30 -7.63 -14.48
CA LYS A 53 -8.13 -8.50 -13.63
C LYS A 53 -8.81 -7.74 -12.49
N VAL A 54 -8.19 -6.68 -11.99
CA VAL A 54 -8.75 -5.85 -10.91
C VAL A 54 -9.97 -5.09 -11.43
N LYS A 55 -9.82 -4.41 -12.57
CA LYS A 55 -10.88 -3.69 -13.29
C LYS A 55 -12.01 -4.62 -13.70
N ALA A 56 -11.70 -5.80 -14.22
CA ALA A 56 -12.71 -6.79 -14.62
C ALA A 56 -13.60 -7.26 -13.47
N ARG A 57 -13.13 -7.16 -12.22
CA ARG A 57 -13.89 -7.49 -11.00
C ARG A 57 -14.63 -6.29 -10.41
N GLY A 58 -14.57 -5.12 -11.04
CA GLY A 58 -15.14 -3.88 -10.52
C GLY A 58 -14.34 -3.25 -9.37
N ASN A 59 -13.12 -3.73 -9.12
CA ASN A 59 -12.29 -3.21 -8.03
C ASN A 59 -11.44 -2.03 -8.49
N ILE A 60 -11.08 -1.15 -7.53
CA ILE A 60 -10.20 0.00 -7.75
C ILE A 60 -8.72 -0.42 -7.78
N GLY A 61 -8.34 -1.41 -6.96
CA GLY A 61 -6.96 -1.88 -6.81
C GLY A 61 -6.19 -1.13 -5.74
N LEU A 62 -6.77 -0.95 -4.54
CA LEU A 62 -6.09 -0.41 -3.37
C LEU A 62 -6.02 -1.47 -2.26
N PRO A 63 -4.98 -1.46 -1.42
CA PRO A 63 -3.71 -0.73 -1.59
C PRO A 63 -2.95 -1.18 -2.84
N CYS A 64 -2.22 -0.27 -3.50
CA CYS A 64 -1.41 -0.56 -4.68
C CYS A 64 0.05 -0.25 -4.41
N PHE A 65 0.91 -1.25 -4.58
CA PHE A 65 2.35 -1.15 -4.39
C PHE A 65 3.04 -1.13 -5.74
N VAL A 66 3.79 -0.06 -6.02
CA VAL A 66 4.63 0.06 -7.20
C VAL A 66 6.07 -0.13 -6.76
N MET A 67 6.64 -1.26 -7.15
CA MET A 67 8.02 -1.64 -6.85
C MET A 67 8.99 -0.80 -7.69
N GLU A 68 10.27 -0.81 -7.31
CA GLU A 68 11.29 -0.02 -8.01
C GLU A 68 11.54 -0.48 -9.46
N ASP A 69 11.31 -1.77 -9.74
CA ASP A 69 11.36 -2.35 -11.08
C ASP A 69 10.11 -2.02 -11.94
N GLY A 70 9.18 -1.24 -11.41
CA GLY A 70 7.91 -0.90 -12.06
C GLY A 70 6.84 -1.98 -11.94
N SER A 71 7.13 -3.13 -11.33
CA SER A 71 6.11 -4.16 -11.09
C SER A 71 5.09 -3.70 -10.04
N ILE A 72 3.86 -4.20 -10.18
CA ILE A 72 2.75 -3.83 -9.30
C ILE A 72 2.29 -5.04 -8.50
N ASP A 73 2.07 -4.83 -7.21
CA ASP A 73 1.39 -5.78 -6.34
C ASP A 73 0.25 -5.07 -5.58
N PHE A 74 -0.72 -5.86 -5.14
CA PHE A 74 -1.89 -5.41 -4.37
C PHE A 74 -1.96 -6.08 -2.99
N SER A 75 -0.98 -6.93 -2.65
CA SER A 75 -0.93 -7.63 -1.37
C SER A 75 0.30 -7.19 -0.58
N TRP A 76 0.03 -6.67 0.61
CA TRP A 76 1.08 -6.32 1.55
C TRP A 76 1.95 -7.52 1.95
N GLN A 77 1.34 -8.70 2.13
CA GLN A 77 2.08 -9.92 2.46
C GLN A 77 3.07 -10.32 1.36
N ARG A 78 2.67 -10.26 0.08
CA ARG A 78 3.58 -10.55 -1.04
C ARG A 78 4.70 -9.52 -1.17
N VAL A 79 4.41 -8.25 -0.91
CA VAL A 79 5.43 -7.20 -0.89
C VAL A 79 6.45 -7.48 0.21
N LYS A 80 6.00 -7.79 1.44
CA LYS A 80 6.89 -8.20 2.53
C LYS A 80 7.75 -9.39 2.15
N GLN A 81 7.16 -10.45 1.60
CA GLN A 81 7.90 -11.63 1.15
C GLN A 81 8.95 -11.32 0.07
N ARG A 82 8.63 -10.46 -0.91
CA ARG A 82 9.59 -10.01 -1.93
C ARG A 82 10.75 -9.21 -1.33
N MET A 83 10.50 -8.52 -0.22
CA MET A 83 11.50 -7.72 0.49
C MET A 83 12.31 -8.53 1.52
N GLU A 84 11.78 -9.63 2.04
CA GLU A 84 12.48 -10.56 2.95
C GLU A 84 13.69 -11.23 2.27
N GLY A 85 13.63 -11.47 0.95
CA GLY A 85 14.78 -11.90 0.16
C GLY A 85 15.91 -10.87 0.06
N THR A 86 15.66 -9.63 0.50
CA THR A 86 16.59 -8.51 0.51
C THR A 86 16.68 -7.93 1.93
N ALA A 87 17.27 -8.66 2.88
CA ALA A 87 17.66 -8.18 4.22
C ALA A 87 16.69 -7.17 4.88
N TRP A 88 15.38 -7.44 4.85
CA TRP A 88 14.40 -6.58 5.50
C TRP A 88 14.32 -6.93 6.99
N THR A 89 14.71 -5.98 7.85
CA THR A 89 14.37 -6.00 9.27
C THR A 89 13.22 -5.03 9.52
N PRO A 90 12.07 -5.49 10.03
CA PRO A 90 11.02 -4.59 10.51
C PRO A 90 11.61 -3.73 11.64
N THR A 91 11.44 -2.41 11.57
CA THR A 91 11.67 -1.54 12.72
C THR A 91 10.67 -1.95 13.81
N LYS A 92 11.19 -2.43 14.94
CA LYS A 92 10.41 -3.01 16.04
C LYS A 92 9.19 -2.16 16.42
N GLU A 93 8.04 -2.83 16.47
CA GLU A 93 6.88 -2.58 17.33
C GLU A 93 6.44 -1.12 17.52
N ALA A 94 5.54 -0.65 16.64
CA ALA A 94 4.49 0.24 17.10
C ALA A 94 3.51 -0.61 17.93
N SER A 95 3.67 -0.55 19.24
CA SER A 95 2.78 -1.11 20.24
C SER A 95 1.33 -0.78 19.93
N ILE A 96 0.54 -1.80 19.62
CA ILE A 96 -0.92 -1.73 19.68
C ILE A 96 -1.26 -1.52 21.17
N PRO A 97 -1.87 -0.39 21.59
CA PRO A 97 -2.39 -0.31 22.93
C PRO A 97 -3.58 -1.27 23.00
N THR A 98 -3.39 -2.42 23.65
CA THR A 98 -4.51 -3.25 24.09
C THR A 98 -5.27 -2.45 25.14
N ASP A 99 -6.34 -1.77 24.71
CA ASP A 99 -7.38 -1.29 25.59
C ASP A 99 -8.01 -2.51 26.28
N LYS A 100 -7.54 -2.77 27.50
CA LYS A 100 -8.24 -3.63 28.46
C LYS A 100 -9.02 -2.73 29.39
N THR A 101 -10.09 -2.11 28.89
CA THR A 101 -11.18 -1.61 29.73
C THR A 101 -12.30 -2.65 29.76
N GLN A 102 -12.13 -3.69 30.58
CA GLN A 102 -13.24 -4.47 31.15
C GLN A 102 -12.81 -5.05 32.50
N ALA A 103 -13.16 -4.34 33.58
CA ALA A 103 -13.56 -4.84 34.90
C ALA A 103 -14.14 -3.68 35.71
#